data_AF-Q9I8I3-F1
#
_entry.id   AF-Q9I8I3-F1
#
_cell.length_a   1.000
_cell.length_b   1.000
_cell.length_c   1.000
_cell.angle_alpha   90.00
_cell.angle_beta   90.00
_cell.angle_gamma   90.00
#
_symmetry.space_group_name_H-M   'P 1'
#
loop_
_entity.id
_entity.type
_entity.pdbx_description
1 polymer ?
#
loop_
_entity_poly.entity_id
_entity_poly.type
_entity_poly.pdbx_seq_one_letter_code
_entity_poly.pdbx_strand_id
1 'polypeptide(L)'
;LAFIAYPKAVTMMPFPTVWAVLFFVMLLLLGLDSQFVEVEGQITSLVDLYPSFLRKGYRREIFIAIICSISYLLGLTMVTKGGMYVFQLFDYYAASGVCLLWVAFFECTAVAWVYGADNFYDAVEDMIGYRPNPWMKWSWSYITPTLCMGCFVFSLVKYKPLTYNKVYEYPDGAIGLGWT
;
A
#
# COMPACT_ATOMS: atom_id res chain seq x y z
N LEU A 1 -15.81 -8.89 -5.24
CA LEU A 1 -17.09 -8.48 -4.60
C LEU A 1 -17.71 -7.26 -5.29
N ALA A 2 -17.01 -6.13 -5.32
CA ALA A 2 -17.50 -4.87 -5.91
C ALA A 2 -17.91 -4.93 -7.40
N PHE A 3 -17.27 -5.76 -8.22
CA PHE A 3 -17.53 -5.78 -9.68
C PHE A 3 -18.54 -6.84 -10.17
N ILE A 4 -19.03 -7.73 -9.29
CA ILE A 4 -19.93 -8.83 -9.69
C ILE A 4 -21.17 -8.89 -8.79
N ALA A 5 -20.97 -8.93 -7.47
CA ALA A 5 -22.07 -9.05 -6.52
C ALA A 5 -22.84 -7.73 -6.39
N TYR A 6 -22.13 -6.60 -6.37
CA TYR A 6 -22.74 -5.28 -6.16
C TYR A 6 -23.59 -4.80 -7.34
N PRO A 7 -23.14 -4.89 -8.62
CA PRO A 7 -24.00 -4.53 -9.75
C PRO A 7 -25.26 -5.39 -9.82
N LYS A 8 -25.17 -6.67 -9.46
CA LYS A 8 -26.31 -7.60 -9.38
C LYS A 8 -27.35 -7.18 -8.32
N ALA A 9 -26.91 -6.61 -7.21
CA ALA A 9 -27.80 -6.05 -6.19
C ALA A 9 -28.43 -4.71 -6.67
N VAL A 10 -27.64 -3.84 -7.30
CA VAL A 10 -28.10 -2.55 -7.83
C VAL A 10 -29.18 -2.72 -8.89
N THR A 11 -29.12 -3.77 -9.72
CA THR A 11 -30.18 -4.05 -10.71
C THR A 11 -31.55 -4.38 -10.10
N MET A 12 -31.61 -4.70 -8.80
CA MET A 12 -32.87 -4.99 -8.09
C MET A 12 -33.49 -3.75 -7.43
N MET A 13 -32.81 -2.60 -7.45
CA MET A 13 -33.29 -1.35 -6.87
C MET A 13 -34.08 -0.52 -7.89
N PRO A 14 -35.03 0.33 -7.46
CA PRO A 14 -35.64 1.32 -8.36
C PRO A 14 -34.58 2.32 -8.85
N PHE A 15 -34.63 2.66 -10.15
CA PHE A 15 -33.65 3.52 -10.85
C PHE A 15 -32.20 2.98 -10.85
N PRO A 16 -31.96 1.76 -11.36
CA PRO A 16 -30.66 1.09 -11.27
C PRO A 16 -29.52 1.84 -11.98
N THR A 17 -29.83 2.65 -12.99
CA THR A 17 -28.84 3.43 -13.75
C THR A 17 -28.16 4.50 -12.90
N VAL A 18 -28.92 5.20 -12.04
CA VAL A 18 -28.38 6.25 -11.17
C VAL A 18 -27.45 5.65 -10.12
N TRP A 19 -27.89 4.58 -9.47
CA TRP A 19 -27.11 3.88 -8.43
C TRP A 19 -25.83 3.25 -8.99
N ALA A 20 -25.87 2.72 -10.22
CA ALA A 20 -24.68 2.19 -10.88
C ALA A 20 -23.64 3.29 -11.15
N VAL A 21 -24.06 4.44 -11.70
CA VAL A 21 -23.16 5.57 -11.96
C VAL A 21 -22.53 6.08 -10.67
N LEU A 22 -23.33 6.32 -9.62
CA LEU A 22 -22.82 6.80 -8.34
C LEU A 22 -21.80 5.82 -7.72
N PHE A 23 -22.06 4.52 -7.82
CA PHE A 23 -21.13 3.52 -7.28
C PHE A 23 -19.80 3.48 -8.03
N PHE A 24 -19.82 3.49 -9.37
CA PHE A 24 -18.58 3.49 -10.15
C PHE A 24 -17.80 4.80 -10.01
N VAL A 25 -18.49 5.95 -9.89
CA VAL A 25 -17.84 7.24 -9.59
C VAL A 25 -17.18 7.20 -8.22
N MET A 26 -17.86 6.67 -7.20
CA MET A 26 -17.28 6.50 -5.87
C MET A 26 -16.01 5.62 -5.91
N LEU A 27 -16.06 4.46 -6.59
CA LEU A 27 -14.90 3.59 -6.74
C LEU A 27 -13.74 4.29 -7.46
N LEU A 28 -14.04 5.09 -8.49
CA LEU A 28 -13.05 5.86 -9.23
C LEU A 28 -12.40 6.92 -8.34
N LEU A 29 -13.20 7.69 -7.58
CA LEU A 29 -12.70 8.73 -6.69
C LEU A 29 -11.84 8.15 -5.55
N LEU A 30 -12.27 7.04 -4.95
CA LEU A 30 -11.48 6.33 -3.91
C LEU A 30 -10.13 5.85 -4.45
N GLY A 31 -10.11 5.32 -5.67
CA GLY A 31 -8.88 4.90 -6.33
C GLY A 31 -7.97 6.08 -6.67
N LEU A 32 -8.54 7.18 -7.18
CA LEU A 32 -7.77 8.37 -7.52
C LEU A 32 -7.11 9.02 -6.30
N ASP A 33 -7.86 9.23 -5.21
CA ASP A 33 -7.34 9.84 -3.98
C ASP A 33 -6.16 9.04 -3.41
N SER A 34 -6.31 7.72 -3.34
CA SER A 34 -5.24 6.82 -2.86
C SER A 34 -4.00 6.89 -3.75
N GLN A 35 -4.17 6.91 -5.08
CA GLN A 35 -3.07 6.98 -6.04
C GLN A 35 -2.33 8.33 -5.98
N PHE A 36 -3.04 9.44 -5.75
CA PHE A 36 -2.39 10.75 -5.59
C PHE A 36 -1.47 10.76 -4.37
N VAL A 37 -1.94 10.26 -3.22
CA VAL A 37 -1.14 10.21 -1.98
C VAL A 37 0.08 9.30 -2.16
N GLU A 38 -0.07 8.15 -2.82
CA GLU A 38 1.03 7.21 -3.06
C GLU A 38 2.12 7.84 -3.95
N VAL A 39 1.73 8.42 -5.09
CA VAL A 39 2.66 9.03 -6.03
C VAL A 39 3.33 10.26 -5.41
N GLU A 40 2.56 11.12 -4.72
CA GLU A 40 3.11 12.29 -4.03
C GLU A 40 4.11 11.91 -2.93
N GLY A 41 3.81 10.88 -2.14
CA GLY A 41 4.73 10.37 -1.11
C GLY A 41 6.03 9.84 -1.72
N GLN A 42 5.95 9.04 -2.79
CA GLN A 42 7.13 8.54 -3.51
C GLN A 42 7.97 9.69 -4.07
N ILE A 43 7.35 10.66 -4.75
CA ILE A 43 8.08 11.81 -5.32
C ILE A 43 8.74 12.63 -4.20
N THR A 44 8.02 12.90 -3.11
CA THR A 44 8.53 13.74 -2.02
C THR A 44 9.74 13.10 -1.36
N SER A 45 9.68 11.79 -1.05
CA SER A 45 10.82 11.05 -0.49
C SER A 45 12.06 11.08 -1.39
N LEU A 46 11.89 10.99 -2.72
CA LEU A 46 12.99 11.06 -3.68
C LEU A 46 13.56 12.48 -3.82
N VAL A 47 12.71 13.50 -3.78
CA VAL A 47 13.12 14.90 -3.82
C VAL A 47 13.89 15.28 -2.55
N ASP A 48 13.49 14.77 -1.40
CA ASP A 48 14.16 15.02 -0.11
C ASP A 48 15.54 14.35 -0.03
N LEU A 49 15.75 13.22 -0.72
CA LEU A 49 17.04 12.55 -0.77
C LEU A 49 18.06 13.28 -1.67
N TYR A 50 17.61 13.93 -2.75
CA TYR A 50 18.47 14.66 -3.70
C TYR A 50 18.07 16.14 -3.88
N PRO A 51 18.13 16.96 -2.82
CA PRO A 51 17.63 18.33 -2.84
C PRO A 51 18.42 19.25 -3.77
N SER A 52 19.71 18.95 -3.98
CA SER A 52 20.62 19.76 -4.81
C SER A 52 20.37 19.62 -6.32
N PHE A 53 19.86 18.46 -6.78
CA PHE A 53 19.62 18.18 -8.19
C PHE A 53 18.17 18.41 -8.62
N LEU A 54 17.19 18.08 -7.76
CA LEU A 54 15.77 18.06 -8.11
C LEU A 54 15.02 19.36 -7.81
N ARG A 55 15.53 20.21 -6.90
CA ARG A 55 14.87 21.49 -6.52
C ARG A 55 15.15 22.66 -7.47
N LYS A 56 15.92 22.43 -8.55
CA LYS A 56 16.32 23.47 -9.53
C LYS A 56 15.42 23.44 -10.77
N GLY A 57 14.55 24.45 -10.90
CA GLY A 57 13.70 24.68 -12.09
C GLY A 57 12.60 23.64 -12.30
N TYR A 58 12.22 23.40 -13.56
CA TYR A 58 11.15 22.46 -13.99
C TYR A 58 11.51 20.96 -13.88
N ARG A 59 12.61 20.60 -13.22
CA ARG A 59 13.12 19.21 -13.18
C ARG A 59 12.23 18.28 -12.34
N ARG A 60 11.56 18.80 -11.32
CA ARG A 60 10.58 18.03 -10.53
C ARG A 60 9.42 17.58 -11.42
N GLU A 61 8.84 18.46 -12.21
CA GLU A 61 7.71 18.11 -13.10
C GLU A 61 8.10 17.05 -14.14
N ILE A 62 9.30 17.18 -14.73
CA ILE A 62 9.83 16.18 -15.66
C ILE A 62 10.02 14.82 -14.97
N PHE A 63 10.54 14.81 -13.74
CA PHE A 63 10.71 13.58 -12.96
C PHE A 63 9.36 12.88 -12.67
N ILE A 64 8.35 13.67 -12.30
CA ILE A 64 6.98 13.18 -12.11
C ILE A 64 6.44 12.56 -13.40
N ALA A 65 6.59 13.26 -14.53
CA ALA A 65 6.15 12.76 -15.82
C ALA A 65 6.83 11.44 -16.20
N ILE A 66 8.13 11.28 -15.89
CA ILE A 66 8.87 10.03 -16.12
C ILE A 66 8.33 8.90 -15.25
N ILE A 67 8.16 9.11 -13.95
CA ILE A 67 7.61 8.08 -13.04
C ILE A 67 6.21 7.67 -13.48
N CYS A 68 5.32 8.63 -13.77
CA CYS A 68 3.98 8.36 -14.26
C CYS A 68 3.97 7.63 -15.61
N SER A 69 4.93 7.92 -16.48
CA SER A 69 5.06 7.21 -17.76
C SER A 69 5.50 5.76 -17.56
N ILE A 70 6.45 5.51 -16.65
CA ILE A 70 6.89 4.14 -16.31
C ILE A 70 5.74 3.35 -15.65
N SER A 71 5.03 3.96 -14.70
CA SER A 71 3.89 3.30 -14.05
C SER A 71 2.75 3.00 -15.03
N TYR A 72 2.50 3.89 -16.00
CA TYR A 72 1.55 3.64 -17.09
C TYR A 72 1.97 2.43 -17.96
N LEU A 73 3.25 2.35 -18.34
CA LEU A 73 3.77 1.23 -19.13
C LEU A 73 3.67 -0.10 -18.39
N LEU A 74 3.97 -0.12 -17.09
CA LEU A 74 3.77 -1.30 -16.24
C LEU A 74 2.28 -1.64 -16.10
N GLY A 75 1.43 -0.61 -15.93
CA GLY A 75 -0.02 -0.74 -15.86
C GLY A 75 -0.64 -1.40 -17.10
N LEU A 76 -0.09 -1.13 -18.30
CA LEU A 76 -0.56 -1.78 -19.53
C LEU A 76 -0.47 -3.30 -19.50
N THR A 77 0.51 -3.87 -18.78
CA THR A 77 0.63 -5.33 -18.65
C THR A 77 -0.57 -5.95 -17.93
N MET A 78 -1.16 -5.21 -16.98
CA MET A 78 -2.34 -5.61 -16.20
C MET A 78 -3.67 -5.45 -16.96
N VAL A 79 -3.68 -4.75 -18.10
CA VAL A 79 -4.89 -4.56 -18.95
C VAL A 79 -5.01 -5.64 -20.03
N THR A 80 -4.00 -6.49 -20.19
CA THR A 80 -4.03 -7.58 -21.18
C THR A 80 -5.05 -8.68 -20.84
N LYS A 81 -5.35 -9.60 -21.79
CA LYS A 81 -6.30 -10.71 -21.56
C LYS A 81 -5.94 -11.63 -20.37
N GLY A 82 -4.65 -11.69 -20.01
CA GLY A 82 -4.15 -12.41 -18.83
C GLY A 82 -3.87 -11.50 -17.63
N GLY A 83 -4.23 -10.22 -17.70
CA GLY A 83 -3.85 -9.20 -16.74
C GLY A 83 -4.34 -9.46 -15.32
N MET A 84 -5.48 -10.15 -15.14
CA MET A 84 -5.95 -10.56 -13.82
C MET A 84 -4.95 -11.49 -13.09
N TYR A 85 -4.23 -12.35 -13.82
CA TYR A 85 -3.22 -13.22 -13.23
C TYR A 85 -2.00 -12.43 -12.76
N VAL A 86 -1.58 -11.44 -13.54
CA VAL A 86 -0.48 -10.53 -13.20
C VAL A 86 -0.87 -9.66 -12.01
N PHE A 87 -2.08 -9.08 -12.04
CA PHE A 87 -2.63 -8.27 -10.97
C PHE A 87 -2.65 -9.02 -9.64
N GLN A 88 -3.10 -10.27 -9.62
CA GLN A 88 -3.12 -11.06 -8.38
C GLN A 88 -1.75 -11.47 -7.87
N LEU A 89 -0.81 -11.74 -8.78
CA LEU A 89 0.57 -12.01 -8.41
C LEU A 89 1.17 -10.77 -7.71
N PHE A 90 1.00 -9.59 -8.31
CA PHE A 90 1.45 -8.32 -7.73
C PHE A 90 0.74 -8.00 -6.42
N ASP A 91 -0.58 -8.15 -6.35
CA ASP A 91 -1.36 -7.86 -5.13
C ASP A 91 -0.87 -8.72 -3.95
N TYR A 92 -0.60 -10.00 -4.19
CA TYR A 92 -0.15 -10.89 -3.12
C TYR A 92 1.31 -10.68 -2.73
N TYR A 93 2.23 -10.58 -3.70
CA TYR A 93 3.66 -10.52 -3.41
C TYR A 93 4.15 -9.09 -3.11
N ALA A 94 3.62 -8.07 -3.82
CA ALA A 94 4.07 -6.69 -3.67
C ALA A 94 3.25 -5.88 -2.65
N ALA A 95 1.90 -5.95 -2.69
CA ALA A 95 1.03 -5.03 -1.93
C ALA A 95 0.49 -5.60 -0.60
N SER A 96 0.32 -6.91 -0.47
CA SER A 96 -0.11 -7.57 0.77
C SER A 96 0.96 -8.50 1.36
N GLY A 97 2.16 -8.47 0.79
CA GLY A 97 3.20 -9.45 1.05
C GLY A 97 3.84 -9.35 2.43
N VAL A 98 4.63 -10.39 2.74
CA VAL A 98 5.58 -10.45 3.85
C VAL A 98 6.55 -9.25 3.86
N CYS A 99 6.86 -8.66 2.71
CA CYS A 99 7.78 -7.53 2.58
C CYS A 99 7.30 -6.28 3.30
N LEU A 100 6.03 -5.88 3.16
CA LEU A 100 5.49 -4.70 3.83
C LEU A 100 5.42 -4.89 5.34
N LEU A 101 4.97 -6.06 5.79
CA LEU A 101 4.96 -6.40 7.21
C LEU A 101 6.38 -6.42 7.81
N TRP A 102 7.35 -6.89 7.04
CA TRP A 102 8.76 -6.92 7.42
C TRP A 102 9.35 -5.51 7.57
N VAL A 103 9.11 -4.63 6.59
CA VAL A 103 9.54 -3.23 6.66
C VAL A 103 8.85 -2.51 7.82
N ALA A 104 7.53 -2.67 7.97
CA ALA A 104 6.77 -2.06 9.06
C ALA A 104 7.25 -2.53 10.45
N PHE A 105 7.61 -3.81 10.59
CA PHE A 105 8.18 -4.34 11.83
C PHE A 105 9.51 -3.64 12.18
N PHE A 106 10.41 -3.51 11.21
CA PHE A 106 11.69 -2.83 11.45
C PHE A 106 11.52 -1.34 11.68
N GLU A 107 10.63 -0.67 10.96
CA GLU A 107 10.33 0.74 11.16
C GLU A 107 9.80 1.00 12.58
N CYS A 108 8.82 0.21 13.02
CA CYS A 108 8.29 0.31 14.39
C CYS A 108 9.37 0.03 15.44
N THR A 109 10.20 -0.99 15.23
CA THR A 109 11.28 -1.35 16.15
C THR A 109 12.35 -0.27 16.20
N ALA A 110 12.72 0.31 15.06
CA ALA A 110 13.70 1.40 14.97
C ALA A 110 13.19 2.65 15.71
N VAL A 111 11.94 3.05 15.49
CA VAL A 111 11.37 4.23 16.16
C VAL A 111 11.22 3.99 17.67
N ALA A 112 10.70 2.84 18.08
CA ALA A 112 10.41 2.59 19.48
C ALA A 112 11.65 2.28 20.33
N TRP A 113 12.63 1.55 19.80
CA TRP A 113 13.77 1.02 20.58
C TRP A 113 15.11 1.66 20.22
N VAL A 114 15.37 1.96 18.93
CA VAL A 114 16.65 2.56 18.50
C VAL A 114 16.65 4.07 18.69
N TYR A 115 15.62 4.77 18.20
CA TYR A 115 15.44 6.19 18.44
C TYR A 115 15.02 6.47 19.89
N GLY A 116 14.28 5.52 20.49
CA GLY A 116 13.82 5.56 21.87
C GLY A 116 12.45 6.20 21.99
N ALA A 117 11.51 5.44 22.58
CA ALA A 117 10.12 5.89 22.76
C ALA A 117 9.99 7.19 23.59
N ASP A 118 10.94 7.46 24.49
CA ASP A 118 10.99 8.71 25.25
C ASP A 118 11.34 9.92 24.37
N ASN A 119 12.36 9.80 23.52
CA ASN A 119 12.74 10.87 22.59
C ASN A 119 11.62 11.17 21.58
N PHE A 120 10.93 10.14 21.11
CA PHE A 120 9.76 10.32 20.24
C PHE A 120 8.61 11.01 20.97
N TYR A 121 8.40 10.69 22.24
CA TYR A 121 7.36 11.28 23.06
C TYR A 121 7.61 12.76 23.35
N ASP A 122 8.86 13.13 23.66
CA ASP A 122 9.27 14.51 23.87
C ASP A 122 9.18 15.32 22.56
N ALA A 123 9.56 14.74 21.41
CA ALA A 123 9.36 15.40 20.11
C ALA A 123 7.87 15.65 19.79
N VAL A 124 6.99 14.73 20.16
CA VAL A 124 5.53 14.89 20.01
C VAL A 124 5.00 15.98 20.95
N GLU A 125 5.50 16.06 22.18
CA GLU A 125 5.17 17.15 23.10
C GLU A 125 5.60 18.51 22.54
N ASP A 126 6.80 18.61 21.96
CA ASP A 126 7.30 19.85 21.34
C ASP A 126 6.47 20.27 20.12
N MET A 127 5.93 19.32 19.35
CA MET A 127 5.09 19.61 18.18
C MET A 127 3.66 20.03 18.54
N ILE A 128 3.04 19.38 19.54
CA ILE A 128 1.63 19.56 19.86
C ILE A 128 1.44 20.54 21.05
N GLY A 129 2.50 20.79 21.83
CA GLY A 129 2.52 21.69 22.98
C GLY A 129 1.95 21.08 24.28
N TYR A 130 1.60 19.80 24.30
CA TYR A 130 1.16 19.08 25.49
C TYR A 130 1.58 17.60 25.45
N ARG A 131 1.81 17.00 26.63
CA ARG A 131 2.08 15.56 26.75
C ARG A 131 0.81 14.76 26.50
N PRO A 132 0.79 13.83 25.52
CA PRO A 132 -0.31 12.89 25.35
C PRO A 132 -0.55 12.02 26.59
N ASN A 133 -1.54 11.14 26.56
CA ASN A 133 -1.69 10.14 27.62
C ASN A 133 -0.56 9.10 27.55
N PRO A 134 0.01 8.64 28.69
CA PRO A 134 1.07 7.63 28.71
C PRO A 134 0.71 6.30 28.04
N TRP A 135 -0.58 5.97 27.96
CA TRP A 135 -1.10 4.82 27.20
C TRP A 135 -0.65 4.82 25.73
N MET A 136 -0.51 6.00 25.14
CA MET A 136 -0.07 6.14 23.76
C MET A 136 1.40 5.74 23.58
N LYS A 137 2.25 6.05 24.57
CA LYS A 137 3.64 5.60 24.63
C LYS A 137 3.74 4.07 24.72
N TRP A 138 2.92 3.44 25.57
CA TRP A 138 2.87 1.97 25.68
C TRP A 138 2.40 1.31 24.39
N SER A 139 1.42 1.92 23.71
CA SER A 139 0.93 1.45 22.42
C SER A 139 2.06 1.38 21.39
N TRP A 140 2.79 2.48 21.19
CA TRP A 140 3.84 2.55 20.18
C TRP A 140 5.09 1.74 20.53
N SER A 141 5.42 1.64 21.81
CA SER A 141 6.67 0.99 22.25
C SER A 141 6.57 -0.53 22.35
N TYR A 142 5.38 -1.06 22.69
CA TYR A 142 5.17 -2.48 22.94
C TYR A 142 4.03 -3.11 22.12
N ILE A 143 2.88 -2.46 22.02
CA ILE A 143 1.70 -3.06 21.36
C ILE A 143 1.89 -3.13 19.85
N THR A 144 2.33 -2.04 19.20
CA THR A 144 2.51 -2.00 17.75
C THR A 144 3.57 -3.01 17.27
N PRO A 145 4.79 -3.06 17.84
CA PRO A 145 5.80 -4.02 17.38
C PRO A 145 5.38 -5.47 17.61
N THR A 146 4.70 -5.78 18.72
CA THR A 146 4.23 -7.14 19.02
C THR A 146 3.08 -7.58 18.10
N LEU A 147 2.14 -6.69 17.78
CA LEU A 147 1.10 -6.96 16.79
C LEU A 147 1.70 -7.15 15.39
N CYS A 148 2.62 -6.29 14.96
CA CYS A 148 3.31 -6.44 13.68
C CYS A 148 4.06 -7.78 13.60
N MET A 149 4.79 -8.16 14.64
CA MET A 149 5.48 -9.45 14.72
C MET A 149 4.48 -10.63 14.70
N GLY A 150 3.38 -10.54 15.44
CA GLY A 150 2.34 -11.55 15.45
C GLY A 150 1.70 -11.75 14.08
N CYS A 151 1.36 -10.66 13.40
CA CYS A 151 0.84 -10.69 12.03
C CYS A 151 1.86 -11.27 11.03
N PHE A 152 3.15 -10.91 11.15
CA PHE A 152 4.21 -11.45 10.31
C PHE A 152 4.37 -12.96 10.50
N VAL A 153 4.46 -13.43 11.75
CA VAL A 153 4.55 -14.87 12.06
C VAL A 153 3.31 -15.62 11.59
N PHE A 154 2.11 -15.06 11.79
CA PHE A 154 0.87 -15.68 11.32
C PHE A 154 0.82 -15.76 9.80
N SER A 155 1.28 -14.72 9.10
CA SER A 155 1.38 -14.69 7.64
C SER A 155 2.33 -15.78 7.11
N LEU A 156 3.49 -15.98 7.77
CA LEU A 156 4.42 -17.05 7.43
C LEU A 156 3.84 -18.45 7.71
N VAL A 157 3.18 -18.65 8.85
CA VAL A 157 2.57 -19.95 9.21
C VAL A 157 1.40 -20.30 8.30
N LYS A 158 0.65 -19.30 7.84
CA LYS A 158 -0.47 -19.47 6.90
C LYS A 158 -0.04 -19.41 5.44
N TYR A 159 1.26 -19.40 5.14
CA TYR A 159 1.75 -19.38 3.78
C TYR A 159 1.18 -20.58 3.01
N LYS A 160 0.35 -20.28 2.02
CA LYS A 160 -0.16 -21.25 1.07
C LYS A 160 0.24 -20.74 -0.31
N PRO A 161 0.72 -21.62 -1.21
CA PRO A 161 1.04 -21.21 -2.57
C PRO A 161 -0.19 -20.58 -3.22
N LEU A 162 0.02 -19.51 -4.00
CA LEU A 162 -1.08 -18.87 -4.72
C LEU A 162 -1.74 -19.85 -5.67
N THR A 163 -3.03 -20.08 -5.47
CA THR A 163 -3.86 -20.77 -6.45
C THR A 163 -4.97 -19.83 -6.88
N TYR A 164 -4.99 -19.46 -8.17
CA TYR A 164 -6.14 -18.73 -8.69
C TYR A 164 -7.29 -19.72 -8.94
N ASN A 165 -8.44 -19.42 -8.34
CA ASN A 165 -9.70 -20.12 -8.58
C ASN A 165 -9.66 -21.65 -8.32
N LYS A 166 -8.72 -22.15 -7.49
CA LYS A 166 -8.51 -23.57 -7.16
C LYS A 166 -8.21 -24.49 -8.36
N VAL A 167 -7.94 -23.94 -9.55
CA VAL A 167 -7.71 -24.70 -10.80
C VAL A 167 -6.38 -24.31 -11.45
N TYR A 168 -5.87 -23.11 -11.19
CA TYR A 168 -4.59 -22.65 -11.75
C TYR A 168 -3.55 -22.51 -10.64
N GLU A 169 -2.61 -23.47 -10.61
CA GLU A 169 -1.35 -23.32 -9.88
C GLU A 169 -0.42 -22.46 -10.72
N TYR A 170 0.09 -21.38 -10.12
CA TYR A 170 1.08 -20.55 -10.78
C TYR A 170 2.35 -21.38 -11.00
N PRO A 171 2.98 -21.30 -12.18
CA PRO A 171 4.21 -22.03 -12.43
C PRO A 171 5.30 -21.60 -11.44
N ASP A 172 6.17 -22.53 -11.05
CA ASP A 172 7.24 -22.28 -10.07
C ASP A 172 8.14 -21.09 -10.44
N GLY A 173 8.29 -20.80 -11.74
CA GLY A 173 9.01 -19.60 -12.22
C GLY A 173 8.31 -18.27 -11.90
N ALA A 174 6.97 -18.24 -11.86
CA ALA A 174 6.21 -17.06 -11.45
C ALA A 174 6.20 -16.88 -9.93
N ILE A 175 6.24 -17.98 -9.17
CA ILE A 175 6.43 -17.97 -7.72
C ILE A 175 7.85 -17.48 -7.39
N GLY A 176 8.87 -17.98 -8.10
CA GLY A 176 10.25 -17.51 -7.98
C GLY A 176 10.39 -16.02 -8.26
N LEU A 177 9.78 -15.52 -9.34
CA LEU A 177 9.73 -14.07 -9.64
C LEU A 177 8.99 -13.25 -8.58
N GLY A 178 7.98 -13.80 -7.92
CA GLY A 178 7.28 -13.10 -6.83
C GLY A 178 8.10 -12.98 -5.55
N TRP A 179 9.06 -13.88 -5.34
CA TRP A 179 9.94 -13.88 -4.16
C TRP A 179 11.26 -13.11 -4.36
N THR A 180 11.67 -12.85 -5.60
CA THR A 180 12.88 -12.08 -5.96
C THR A 180 12.60 -10.59 -6.06
#